data_AF-V5IAQ3-F1
#
_entry.id   AF-V5IAQ3-F1
#
_cell.length_a   1.000
_cell.length_b   1.000
_cell.length_c   1.000
_cell.angle_alpha   90.00
_cell.angle_beta   90.00
_cell.angle_gamma   90.00
#
_symmetry.space_group_name_H-M   'P 1'
#
loop_
_entity.id
_entity.type
_entity.pdbx_description
1 polymer ?
#
loop_
_entity_poly.entity_id
_entity_poly.type
_entity_poly.pdbx_seq_one_letter_code
_entity_poly.pdbx_strand_id
1 'polypeptide(L)'
;PIKSLVLTNTSEPLVIKAFDADSEGNALLHYEIIEILPRRYFEIDSNTGAIRTIRLLDHETYSSFSFHVEVSDLGKPRLSSETTAKVDIVVTDVNDCSPVFSSPVYNVTLLLPSYKNVAVIQVNATDPDSSESGALKYDIIEGNKLG
;
A
#
# COMPACT_ATOMS: atom_id res chain seq x y z
N PRO A 1 7.81 5.78 -4.65
CA PRO A 1 9.27 5.87 -4.96
C PRO A 1 10.12 5.96 -3.68
N ILE A 2 11.39 5.53 -3.71
CA ILE A 2 12.30 5.59 -2.55
C ILE A 2 12.72 7.06 -2.29
N LYS A 3 12.92 7.44 -1.02
CA LYS A 3 13.27 8.79 -0.54
C LYS A 3 12.27 9.87 -0.93
N SER A 4 11.03 9.48 -1.19
CA SER A 4 9.95 10.42 -1.51
C SER A 4 9.27 10.86 -0.22
N LEU A 5 8.84 12.12 -0.17
CA LEU A 5 7.99 12.59 0.92
C LEU A 5 6.66 11.84 0.86
N VAL A 6 6.22 11.34 2.01
CA VAL A 6 4.84 10.87 2.17
C VAL A 6 3.95 12.10 2.09
N LEU A 7 2.87 12.03 1.33
CA LEU A 7 1.95 13.14 1.15
C LEU A 7 0.66 12.91 1.94
N THR A 8 0.06 14.00 2.41
CA THR A 8 -1.29 14.04 2.94
C THR A 8 -2.31 13.90 1.79
N ASN A 9 -3.59 13.78 2.15
CA ASN A 9 -4.70 13.86 1.19
C ASN A 9 -4.80 15.21 0.46
N THR A 10 -4.10 16.25 0.93
CA THR A 10 -4.00 17.57 0.27
C THR A 10 -2.77 17.71 -0.63
N SER A 11 -2.02 16.61 -0.85
CA SER A 11 -0.75 16.60 -1.60
C SER A 11 0.37 17.42 -0.95
N GLU A 12 0.28 17.68 0.35
CA GLU A 12 1.33 18.34 1.12
C GLU A 12 2.21 17.30 1.81
N PRO A 13 3.49 17.59 2.11
CA PRO A 13 4.32 16.66 2.88
C PRO A 13 3.74 16.34 4.25
N LEU A 14 3.68 15.06 4.60
CA LEU A 14 3.30 14.59 5.93
C LEU A 14 4.43 14.90 6.92
N VAL A 15 4.15 15.83 7.83
CA VAL A 15 5.09 16.30 8.86
C VAL A 15 4.43 16.20 10.23
N ILE A 16 5.06 15.47 11.14
CA ILE A 16 4.64 15.40 12.54
C ILE A 16 5.13 16.65 13.26
N LYS A 17 4.22 17.32 13.97
CA LYS A 17 4.51 18.54 14.73
C LYS A 17 4.23 18.30 16.21
N ALA A 18 5.10 18.83 17.05
CA ALA A 18 4.93 18.88 18.49
C ALA A 18 5.36 20.27 18.97
N PHE A 19 4.80 20.69 20.11
CA PHE A 19 5.06 22.00 20.69
C PHE A 19 5.56 21.80 22.12
N ASP A 20 6.67 22.45 22.46
CA ASP A 20 7.14 22.58 23.83
C ASP A 20 6.59 23.88 24.43
N ALA A 21 5.95 23.79 25.59
CA ALA A 21 5.30 24.91 26.25
C ALA A 21 6.30 25.89 26.90
N ASP A 22 7.53 25.44 27.18
CA ASP A 22 8.51 26.19 27.98
C ASP A 22 9.58 26.91 27.14
N SER A 23 9.49 26.84 25.80
CA SER A 23 10.51 27.36 24.90
C SER A 23 9.94 28.40 23.93
N GLU A 24 10.28 29.69 24.13
CA GLU A 24 10.07 30.77 23.14
C GLU A 24 10.97 30.63 21.88
N GLY A 25 11.20 29.40 21.42
CA GLY A 25 12.03 29.11 20.26
C GLY A 25 12.48 27.65 20.25
N ASN A 26 11.98 26.89 19.26
CA ASN A 26 12.47 25.59 18.80
C ASN A 26 13.24 24.79 19.86
N ALA A 27 12.54 24.21 20.83
CA ALA A 27 13.10 23.10 21.58
C ALA A 27 13.64 22.07 20.57
N LEU A 28 14.86 21.57 20.82
CA LEU A 28 15.45 20.50 20.03
C LEU A 28 14.64 19.23 20.30
N LEU A 29 13.57 19.05 19.53
CA LEU A 29 12.73 17.86 19.56
C LEU A 29 13.37 16.75 18.75
N HIS A 30 13.22 15.52 19.23
CA HIS A 30 13.69 14.32 18.58
C HIS A 30 12.49 13.42 18.26
N TYR A 31 12.24 13.20 16.97
CA TYR A 31 11.16 12.36 16.48
C TYR A 31 11.65 10.94 16.15
N GLU A 32 10.89 9.93 16.57
CA GLU A 32 11.19 8.53 16.27
C GLU A 32 9.90 7.72 16.01
N ILE A 33 9.87 6.96 14.91
CA ILE A 33 8.79 5.98 14.64
C ILE A 33 8.98 4.83 15.63
N ILE A 34 7.97 4.37 16.36
CA ILE A 34 8.15 3.36 17.42
C ILE A 34 8.26 1.94 16.83
N GLU A 35 7.33 1.58 15.95
CA GLU A 35 7.16 0.20 15.50
C GLU A 35 8.20 -0.23 14.43
N ILE A 36 8.67 -1.47 14.56
CA ILE A 36 9.76 -2.02 13.73
C ILE A 36 9.36 -2.16 12.25
N LEU A 37 8.14 -2.60 11.96
CA LEU A 37 7.71 -2.84 10.58
C LEU A 37 7.66 -1.52 9.77
N PRO A 38 6.96 -0.45 10.22
CA PRO A 38 7.00 0.86 9.56
C PRO A 38 8.42 1.42 9.39
N ARG A 39 9.32 1.26 10.37
CA ARG A 39 10.74 1.68 10.25
C ARG A 39 11.50 1.04 9.08
N ARG A 40 11.00 -0.07 8.50
CA ARG A 40 11.58 -0.71 7.31
C ARG A 40 11.17 -0.05 6.01
N TYR A 41 10.08 0.72 6.03
CA TYR A 41 9.47 1.35 4.86
C TYR A 41 9.52 2.87 4.91
N PHE A 42 9.53 3.44 6.11
CA PHE A 42 9.52 4.88 6.35
C PHE A 42 10.67 5.30 7.29
N GLU A 43 11.19 6.49 7.03
CA GLU A 43 12.03 7.24 7.96
C GLU A 43 11.30 8.53 8.35
N ILE A 44 11.51 8.97 9.59
CA ILE A 44 11.13 10.31 10.04
C ILE A 44 12.40 11.11 10.23
N ASP A 45 12.44 12.31 9.66
CA ASP A 45 13.52 13.25 9.93
C ASP A 45 13.42 13.69 11.39
N SER A 46 14.43 13.36 12.19
CA SER A 46 14.39 13.51 13.64
C SER A 46 14.35 14.96 14.12
N ASN A 47 14.65 15.95 13.26
CA ASN A 47 14.62 17.36 13.61
C ASN A 47 13.37 18.08 13.06
N THR A 48 12.88 17.65 11.90
CA THR A 48 11.77 18.33 11.19
C THR A 48 10.44 17.59 11.30
N GLY A 49 10.43 16.32 11.70
CA GLY A 49 9.24 15.48 11.76
C GLY A 49 8.71 15.03 10.40
N ALA A 50 9.40 15.33 9.30
CA ALA A 50 8.99 14.95 7.95
C ALA A 50 9.17 13.46 7.70
N ILE A 51 8.13 12.79 7.19
CA ILE A 51 8.15 11.36 6.90
C ILE A 51 8.49 11.12 5.42
N ARG A 52 9.43 10.21 5.17
CA ARG A 52 9.84 9.78 3.83
C ARG A 52 9.81 8.27 3.71
N THR A 53 9.60 7.78 2.50
CA THR A 53 9.78 6.37 2.17
C THR A 53 11.26 6.03 2.06
N ILE A 54 11.67 4.86 2.53
CA ILE A 54 13.04 4.33 2.35
C ILE A 54 13.07 3.02 1.55
N ARG A 55 11.89 2.46 1.27
CA ARG A 55 11.68 1.27 0.47
C ARG A 55 10.53 1.51 -0.51
N LEU A 56 10.48 0.72 -1.59
CA LEU A 56 9.30 0.63 -2.43
C LEU A 56 8.11 0.12 -1.61
N LEU A 57 6.96 0.74 -1.83
CA LEU A 57 5.68 0.32 -1.27
C LEU A 57 4.96 -0.47 -2.36
N ASP A 58 4.26 -1.51 -1.93
CA ASP A 58 3.56 -2.47 -2.77
C ASP A 58 2.18 -2.65 -2.13
N HIS A 59 1.12 -2.28 -2.84
CA HIS A 59 -0.23 -2.25 -2.27
C HIS A 59 -0.70 -3.66 -1.92
N GLU A 60 -0.37 -4.62 -2.78
CA GLU A 60 -0.72 -6.03 -2.74
C GLU A 60 -0.07 -6.72 -1.53
N THR A 61 1.13 -6.28 -1.13
CA THR A 61 1.76 -6.73 0.12
C THR A 61 1.22 -5.98 1.35
N TYR A 62 1.17 -4.64 1.31
CA TYR A 62 0.73 -3.81 2.43
C TYR A 62 -0.04 -2.57 1.94
N SER A 63 -1.37 -2.64 1.99
CA SER A 63 -2.24 -1.53 1.58
C SER A 63 -2.28 -0.35 2.57
N SER A 64 -1.86 -0.57 3.81
CA SER A 64 -1.79 0.49 4.83
C SER A 64 -0.78 0.20 5.94
N PHE A 65 -0.35 1.26 6.61
CA PHE A 65 0.48 1.21 7.80
C PHE A 65 -0.15 2.08 8.89
N SER A 66 -0.23 1.53 10.10
CA SER A 66 -0.69 2.26 11.29
C SER A 66 0.37 2.11 12.37
N PHE A 67 0.89 3.23 12.88
CA PHE A 67 2.02 3.26 13.80
C PHE A 67 2.06 4.53 14.64
N HIS A 68 2.98 4.58 15.60
CA HIS A 68 3.16 5.70 16.49
C HIS A 68 4.50 6.38 16.26
N VAL A 69 4.51 7.69 16.45
CA VAL A 69 5.72 8.52 16.52
C VAL A 69 5.85 9.05 17.93
N GLU A 70 6.99 8.81 18.55
CA GLU A 70 7.39 9.40 19.82
C GLU A 70 8.14 10.72 19.57
N VAL A 71 7.98 11.67 20.50
CA VAL A 71 8.71 12.94 20.50
C VAL A 71 9.35 13.15 21.87
N SER A 72 10.66 13.32 21.90
CA SER A 72 11.39 13.62 23.14
C SER A 72 12.09 14.96 23.06
N ASP A 73 12.21 15.67 24.20
CA ASP A 73 13.13 16.79 24.28
C ASP A 73 14.59 16.29 24.38
N LEU A 74 15.53 17.10 23.89
CA LEU A 74 16.97 16.89 24.14
C LEU A 74 17.44 17.63 25.40
N GLY A 75 16.53 17.91 26.34
CA GLY A 75 16.83 18.56 27.62
C GLY A 75 17.74 17.72 28.51
N LYS A 76 18.31 18.34 29.55
CA LYS A 76 19.04 17.64 30.63
C LYS A 76 18.42 18.01 31.98
N PRO A 77 17.72 17.10 32.66
CA PRO A 77 17.41 15.72 32.26
C PRO A 77 16.48 15.68 31.03
N ARG A 78 16.55 14.61 30.25
CA ARG A 78 15.62 14.39 29.14
C ARG A 78 14.24 14.20 29.76
N LEU A 79 13.32 15.14 29.56
CA LEU A 79 11.92 14.86 29.82
C LEU A 79 11.43 14.22 28.54
N SER A 80 11.41 12.89 28.51
CA SER A 80 10.65 12.18 27.49
C SER A 80 9.22 12.66 27.63
N SER A 81 8.73 13.46 26.68
CA SER A 81 7.30 13.60 26.56
C SER A 81 6.80 12.21 26.18
N GLU A 82 6.12 11.52 27.10
CA GLU A 82 5.49 10.20 26.87
C GLU A 82 4.31 10.30 25.86
N THR A 83 4.28 11.36 25.05
CA THR A 83 3.21 11.61 24.11
C THR A 83 3.58 11.00 22.77
N THR A 84 2.74 10.07 22.34
CA THR A 84 2.85 9.46 21.02
C THR A 84 1.79 10.03 20.09
N ALA A 85 2.15 10.21 18.82
CA ALA A 85 1.21 10.58 17.76
C ALA A 85 0.93 9.36 16.89
N LYS A 86 -0.35 8.98 16.74
CA LYS A 86 -0.74 7.93 15.80
C LYS A 86 -0.69 8.45 14.36
N VAL A 87 -0.08 7.68 13.48
CA VAL A 87 0.06 7.95 12.05
C VAL A 87 -0.57 6.80 11.26
N ASP A 88 -1.47 7.13 10.35
CA ASP A 88 -2.09 6.19 9.41
C ASP A 88 -1.69 6.58 7.98
N ILE A 89 -1.01 5.67 7.28
CA ILE A 89 -0.58 5.84 5.88
C ILE A 89 -1.34 4.81 5.03
N VAL A 90 -2.01 5.28 3.99
CA VAL A 90 -2.65 4.43 2.97
C VAL A 90 -1.77 4.39 1.74
N VAL A 91 -1.48 3.20 1.23
CA VAL A 91 -0.75 3.00 -0.02
C VAL A 91 -1.77 3.04 -1.15
N THR A 92 -1.64 4.01 -2.06
CA THR A 92 -2.47 4.07 -3.25
C THR A 92 -2.12 2.93 -4.19
N ASP A 93 -3.12 2.15 -4.54
CA ASP A 93 -3.01 1.06 -5.50
C ASP A 93 -2.83 1.58 -6.93
N VAL A 94 -2.04 0.85 -7.73
CA VAL A 94 -1.79 1.08 -9.16
C VAL A 94 -1.97 -0.23 -9.90
N ASN A 95 -2.48 -0.20 -11.13
CA ASN A 95 -2.60 -1.40 -11.95
C ASN A 95 -1.20 -1.85 -12.42
N ASP A 96 -0.57 -2.73 -11.65
CA ASP A 96 0.74 -3.31 -11.93
C ASP A 96 0.77 -4.84 -11.85
N CYS A 97 -0.35 -5.49 -11.50
CA CYS A 97 -0.56 -6.90 -11.71
C CYS A 97 -1.23 -7.16 -13.07
N SER A 98 -1.42 -8.43 -13.41
CA SER A 98 -2.15 -8.83 -14.61
C SER A 98 -3.08 -9.98 -14.27
N PRO A 99 -4.24 -10.11 -14.95
CA PRO A 99 -5.19 -11.15 -14.62
C PRO A 99 -4.59 -12.54 -14.84
N VAL A 100 -4.75 -13.43 -13.86
CA VAL A 100 -4.25 -14.81 -13.91
C VAL A 100 -5.41 -15.78 -13.95
N PHE A 101 -5.45 -16.65 -14.96
CA PHE A 101 -6.43 -17.74 -15.03
C PHE A 101 -6.25 -18.75 -13.89
N SER A 102 -7.37 -19.30 -13.40
CA SER A 102 -7.37 -20.30 -12.32
C SER A 102 -6.69 -21.63 -12.70
N SER A 103 -6.54 -21.90 -14.00
CA SER A 103 -5.81 -23.06 -14.53
C SER A 103 -5.08 -22.69 -15.81
N PRO A 104 -3.87 -23.23 -16.06
CA PRO A 104 -3.19 -23.05 -17.33
C PRO A 104 -3.87 -23.82 -18.48
N VAL A 105 -4.65 -24.85 -18.17
CA VAL A 105 -5.37 -25.68 -19.16
C VAL A 105 -6.76 -26.03 -18.64
N TYR A 106 -7.77 -25.88 -19.49
CA TYR A 106 -9.15 -26.23 -19.19
C TYR A 106 -9.62 -27.34 -20.14
N ASN A 107 -9.80 -28.55 -19.60
CA ASN A 107 -10.25 -29.71 -20.36
C ASN A 107 -11.72 -30.01 -20.06
N VAL A 108 -12.51 -30.24 -21.10
CA VAL A 108 -13.94 -30.57 -20.99
C VAL A 108 -14.36 -31.51 -22.11
N THR A 109 -15.25 -32.45 -21.79
CA THR A 109 -15.83 -33.38 -22.77
C THR A 109 -17.28 -32.99 -23.03
N LEU A 110 -17.62 -32.69 -24.27
CA LEU A 110 -18.98 -32.42 -24.70
C LEU A 110 -19.57 -33.67 -25.40
N LEU A 111 -20.64 -34.22 -24.85
CA LEU A 111 -21.35 -35.34 -25.46
C LEU A 111 -22.24 -34.85 -26.60
N LEU A 112 -22.29 -35.62 -27.69
CA LEU A 112 -23.13 -35.35 -28.84
C LEU A 112 -24.28 -36.38 -28.96
N PRO A 113 -25.46 -35.98 -29.45
CA PRO A 113 -25.81 -34.62 -29.88
C PRO A 113 -26.03 -33.69 -28.68
N SER A 114 -25.65 -32.42 -28.84
CA SER A 114 -25.90 -31.36 -27.85
C SER A 114 -26.80 -30.26 -28.43
N TYR A 115 -27.43 -29.49 -27.55
CA TYR A 115 -28.27 -28.36 -27.96
C TYR A 115 -27.42 -27.14 -28.34
N LYS A 116 -27.96 -26.30 -29.23
CA LYS A 116 -27.37 -24.98 -29.50
C LYS A 116 -27.35 -24.14 -28.22
N ASN A 117 -26.28 -23.37 -28.03
CA ASN A 117 -26.06 -22.50 -26.86
C ASN A 117 -25.91 -23.25 -25.52
N VAL A 118 -25.53 -24.54 -25.54
CA VAL A 118 -25.11 -25.24 -24.33
C VAL A 118 -23.82 -24.60 -23.80
N ALA A 119 -23.84 -24.19 -22.53
CA ALA A 119 -22.63 -23.80 -21.82
C ALA A 119 -21.70 -25.02 -21.70
N VAL A 120 -20.48 -24.89 -22.23
CA VAL A 120 -19.50 -25.99 -22.23
C VAL A 120 -18.60 -25.90 -21.00
N ILE A 121 -18.05 -24.72 -20.76
CA ILE A 121 -17.16 -24.45 -19.63
C ILE A 121 -17.26 -23.00 -19.21
N GLN A 122 -17.02 -22.75 -17.92
CA GLN A 122 -16.77 -21.43 -17.39
C GLN A 122 -15.29 -21.36 -16.99
N VAL A 123 -14.58 -20.35 -17.48
CA VAL A 123 -13.21 -20.04 -17.05
C VAL A 123 -13.26 -18.86 -16.09
N ASN A 124 -12.25 -18.76 -15.23
CA ASN A 124 -12.13 -17.69 -14.27
C ASN A 124 -10.68 -17.20 -14.23
N ALA A 125 -10.50 -15.89 -14.21
CA ALA A 125 -9.24 -15.25 -13.91
C ALA A 125 -9.41 -14.32 -12.71
N THR A 126 -8.30 -14.02 -12.04
CA THR A 126 -8.26 -13.10 -10.89
C THR A 126 -7.16 -12.09 -11.11
N ASP A 127 -7.45 -10.84 -10.80
CA ASP A 127 -6.50 -9.75 -10.72
C ASP A 127 -6.57 -9.19 -9.29
N PRO A 128 -5.43 -9.10 -8.56
CA PRO A 128 -5.43 -8.60 -7.19
C PRO A 128 -5.59 -7.08 -7.09
N ASP A 129 -5.42 -6.33 -8.18
CA ASP A 129 -5.44 -4.87 -8.16
C ASP A 129 -6.86 -4.37 -7.84
N SER A 130 -6.99 -3.56 -6.79
CA SER A 130 -8.22 -2.89 -6.37
C SER A 130 -8.57 -1.66 -7.25
N SER A 131 -7.57 -1.08 -7.90
CA SER A 131 -7.73 0.04 -8.85
C SER A 131 -8.51 -0.40 -10.11
N GLU A 132 -8.52 -1.70 -10.40
CA GLU A 132 -9.41 -2.37 -11.35
C GLU A 132 -10.77 -2.64 -10.69
N SER A 133 -11.58 -1.59 -10.48
CA SER A 133 -13.03 -1.77 -10.28
C SER A 133 -13.76 -2.26 -11.57
N GLY A 134 -13.01 -2.78 -12.55
CA GLY A 134 -13.49 -3.24 -13.85
C GLY A 134 -13.74 -4.75 -13.87
N ALA A 135 -14.86 -5.16 -14.48
CA ALA A 135 -15.07 -6.58 -14.73
C ALA A 135 -14.05 -7.08 -15.77
N LEU A 136 -13.33 -8.14 -15.45
CA LEU A 136 -12.44 -8.82 -16.39
C LEU A 136 -13.18 -9.17 -17.69
N LYS A 137 -12.58 -8.82 -18.82
CA LYS A 137 -13.09 -9.16 -20.15
C LYS A 137 -12.42 -10.44 -20.66
N TYR A 138 -13.24 -11.37 -21.14
CA TYR A 138 -12.79 -12.65 -21.68
C TYR A 138 -13.10 -12.71 -23.18
N ASP A 139 -12.11 -13.06 -23.98
CA ASP A 139 -12.24 -13.25 -25.42
C ASP A 139 -11.55 -14.57 -25.85
N ILE A 140 -12.13 -15.28 -26.81
CA ILE A 140 -11.49 -16.43 -27.45
C ILE A 140 -10.65 -15.89 -28.61
N ILE A 141 -9.33 -15.93 -28.46
CA ILE A 141 -8.40 -15.34 -29.44
C ILE A 141 -8.01 -16.29 -30.58
N GLU A 142 -8.12 -17.59 -30.34
CA GLU A 142 -7.81 -18.63 -31.33
C GLU A 142 -8.68 -19.87 -31.09
N GLY A 143 -8.94 -20.62 -32.15
CA GLY A 143 -9.59 -21.92 -32.11
C GLY A 143 -9.01 -22.84 -33.17
N ASN A 144 -9.30 -24.13 -33.06
CA ASN A 144 -8.77 -25.13 -33.99
C ASN A 144 -9.26 -24.82 -35.42
N LYS A 145 -8.33 -24.53 -36.35
CA LYS A 145 -8.60 -24.22 -37.77
C LYS A 145 -9.05 -25.41 -38.63
N LEU A 146 -9.59 -26.47 -38.03
CA LEU A 146 -9.98 -27.68 -38.76
C LEU A 146 -11.49 -27.90 -38.62
N GLY A 147 -12.21 -27.26 -39.53
CA GLY A 147 -13.50 -27.72 -40.06
C GLY A 147 -13.32 -28.00 -41.53
#